data_AF-X1IFH7-F1
#
_entry.id   AF-X1IFH7-F1
#
_cell.length_a   1.000
_cell.length_b   1.000
_cell.length_c   1.000
_cell.angle_alpha   90.00
_cell.angle_beta   90.00
_cell.angle_gamma   90.00
#
_symmetry.space_group_name_H-M   'P 1'
#
loop_
_entity.id
_entity.type
_entity.pdbx_description
1 polymer ?
#
loop_
_entity_poly.entity_id
_entity_poly.type
_entity_poly.pdbx_seq_one_letter_code
_entity_poly.pdbx_strand_id
1 'polypeptide(L)'
;MSATGSKADMKSLEELQQTEAAKRYKKRERERAALAKKLEGSTPLEVDTQARARERRRLIDSRDGLALERIMWKSDLFPIAHLEEGLCVGRSVCRIEIRDGIGRVLGHGTGFLVSPSVLMTNNHVLPDADSARQSLAQFNYENDMNLM
;
A
#
# COMPACT_ATOMS: atom_id res chain seq x y z
N MET A 1 38.83 -9.50 -2.49
CA MET A 1 38.44 -10.54 -1.51
C MET A 1 36.93 -10.69 -1.58
N SER A 2 36.49 -11.95 -1.70
CA SER A 2 35.17 -12.38 -2.15
C SER A 2 34.01 -11.95 -1.25
N ALA A 3 32.95 -11.39 -1.84
CA ALA A 3 31.64 -11.16 -1.23
C ALA A 3 30.59 -12.15 -1.77
N THR A 4 30.95 -13.44 -1.92
CA THR A 4 30.03 -14.47 -2.45
C THR A 4 29.19 -15.18 -1.37
N GLY A 5 29.21 -14.70 -0.12
CA GLY A 5 28.53 -15.36 1.01
C GLY A 5 27.08 -14.95 1.32
N SER A 6 26.47 -14.01 0.60
CA SER A 6 25.20 -13.39 1.05
C SER A 6 23.93 -13.80 0.28
N LYS A 7 24.03 -14.21 -1.00
CA LYS A 7 22.83 -14.47 -1.83
C LYS A 7 22.10 -15.77 -1.47
N ALA A 8 22.78 -16.79 -0.96
CA ALA A 8 22.15 -18.06 -0.56
C ALA A 8 21.31 -17.91 0.72
N ASP A 9 21.83 -17.15 1.71
CA ASP A 9 21.14 -16.90 2.97
C ASP A 9 19.90 -16.02 2.78
N MET A 10 19.99 -14.99 1.93
CA MET A 10 18.86 -14.09 1.63
C MET A 10 17.70 -14.81 0.91
N LYS A 11 18.03 -15.69 -0.04
CA LYS A 11 17.02 -16.47 -0.77
C LYS A 11 16.27 -17.42 0.18
N SER A 12 16.97 -18.00 1.16
CA SER A 12 16.36 -18.82 2.20
C SER A 12 15.45 -18.01 3.14
N LEU A 13 15.80 -16.74 3.43
CA LEU A 13 14.99 -15.82 4.25
C LEU A 13 13.70 -15.40 3.54
N GLU A 14 13.77 -15.11 2.25
CA GLU A 14 12.60 -14.81 1.42
C GLU A 14 11.65 -16.01 1.31
N GLU A 15 12.20 -17.20 1.03
CA GLU A 15 11.43 -18.44 0.97
C GLU A 15 10.79 -18.76 2.33
N LEU A 16 11.51 -18.53 3.43
CA LEU A 16 10.98 -18.63 4.79
C LEU A 16 9.83 -17.64 5.02
N GLN A 17 10.02 -16.36 4.67
CA GLN A 17 9.03 -15.30 4.85
C GLN A 17 7.75 -15.58 4.03
N GLN A 18 7.89 -16.01 2.77
CA GLN A 18 6.77 -16.38 1.92
C GLN A 18 6.05 -17.62 2.46
N THR A 19 6.81 -18.62 2.92
CA THR A 19 6.26 -19.82 3.54
C THR A 19 5.50 -19.48 4.83
N GLU A 20 6.04 -18.58 5.66
CA GLU A 20 5.39 -18.09 6.87
C GLU A 20 4.15 -17.25 6.57
N ALA A 21 4.20 -16.38 5.54
CA ALA A 21 3.03 -15.63 5.07
C ALA A 21 1.92 -16.57 4.60
N ALA A 22 2.25 -17.59 3.79
CA ALA A 22 1.32 -18.61 3.33
C ALA A 22 0.77 -19.46 4.48
N LYS A 23 1.61 -19.86 5.44
CA LYS A 23 1.20 -20.56 6.68
C LYS A 23 0.25 -19.70 7.49
N ARG A 24 0.53 -18.40 7.69
CA ARG A 24 -0.37 -17.46 8.38
C ARG A 24 -1.69 -17.29 7.63
N TYR A 25 -1.64 -17.23 6.30
CA TYR A 25 -2.84 -17.14 5.47
C TYR A 25 -3.70 -18.40 5.62
N LYS A 26 -3.14 -19.61 5.52
CA LYS A 26 -3.89 -20.86 5.73
C LYS A 26 -4.40 -20.97 7.18
N LYS A 27 -3.56 -20.67 8.17
CA LYS A 27 -3.93 -20.72 9.59
C LYS A 27 -5.14 -19.84 9.92
N ARG A 28 -5.25 -18.66 9.27
CA ARG A 28 -6.36 -17.70 9.48
C ARG A 28 -7.53 -17.88 8.53
N GLU A 29 -7.63 -19.01 7.81
CA GLU A 29 -8.74 -19.25 6.88
C GLU A 29 -10.11 -19.18 7.57
N ARG A 30 -10.25 -19.85 8.72
CA ARG A 30 -11.49 -19.83 9.52
C ARG A 30 -11.82 -18.43 10.05
N GLU A 31 -10.82 -17.69 10.52
CA GLU A 31 -10.99 -16.31 10.99
C GLU A 31 -11.42 -15.38 9.87
N ARG A 32 -10.81 -15.50 8.67
CA ARG A 32 -11.21 -14.72 7.49
C ARG A 32 -12.62 -15.04 7.04
N ALA A 33 -12.99 -16.32 6.99
CA ALA A 33 -14.34 -16.73 6.63
C ALA A 33 -15.39 -16.19 7.62
N ALA A 34 -15.10 -16.25 8.92
CA ALA A 34 -15.95 -15.68 9.95
C ALA A 34 -16.03 -14.14 9.85
N LEU A 35 -14.92 -13.47 9.54
CA LEU A 35 -14.87 -12.02 9.34
C LEU A 35 -15.68 -11.60 8.11
N ALA A 36 -15.54 -12.31 6.99
CA ALA A 36 -16.29 -12.07 5.76
C ALA A 36 -17.80 -12.19 6.02
N LYS A 37 -18.24 -13.24 6.72
CA LYS A 37 -19.64 -13.41 7.11
C LYS A 37 -20.16 -12.29 8.01
N LYS A 38 -19.35 -11.76 8.93
CA LYS A 38 -19.73 -10.60 9.75
C LYS A 38 -19.88 -9.33 8.92
N LEU A 39 -19.06 -9.15 7.89
CA LEU A 39 -19.10 -7.99 6.99
C LEU A 39 -20.31 -8.00 6.04
N GLU A 40 -21.01 -9.13 5.88
CA GLU A 40 -22.25 -9.19 5.06
C GLU A 40 -23.39 -8.35 5.64
N GLY A 41 -23.40 -8.09 6.96
CA GLY A 41 -24.46 -7.35 7.64
C GLY A 41 -23.96 -6.28 8.62
N SER A 42 -22.67 -5.96 8.58
CA SER A 42 -22.05 -4.96 9.46
C SER A 42 -20.94 -4.23 8.75
N THR A 43 -20.68 -3.02 9.21
CA THR A 43 -19.70 -2.15 8.59
C THR A 43 -18.28 -2.55 8.99
N PRO A 44 -17.26 -2.26 8.17
CA PRO A 44 -15.86 -2.54 8.53
C PRO A 44 -15.46 -1.95 9.90
N LEU A 45 -16.06 -0.82 10.28
CA LEU A 45 -15.77 -0.15 11.55
C LEU A 45 -16.40 -0.86 12.77
N GLU A 46 -17.53 -1.53 12.58
CA GLU A 46 -18.21 -2.33 13.61
C GLU A 46 -17.56 -3.71 13.78
N VAL A 47 -16.97 -4.23 12.71
CA VAL A 47 -16.30 -5.53 12.71
C VAL A 47 -14.84 -5.44 13.19
N ASP A 48 -14.18 -4.28 13.04
CA ASP A 48 -12.80 -4.07 13.51
C ASP A 48 -12.71 -4.00 15.06
N THR A 49 -11.50 -4.11 15.60
CA THR A 49 -11.29 -3.97 17.05
C THR A 49 -11.55 -2.54 17.48
N GLN A 50 -12.04 -2.33 18.71
CA GLN A 50 -12.28 -0.97 19.24
C GLN A 50 -11.04 -0.07 19.19
N ALA A 51 -9.83 -0.64 19.32
CA ALA A 51 -8.59 0.12 19.22
C ALA A 51 -8.35 0.59 17.77
N ARG A 52 -8.46 -0.32 16.79
CA ARG A 52 -8.26 0.01 15.37
C ARG A 52 -9.35 0.93 14.84
N ALA A 53 -10.60 0.69 15.21
CA ALA A 53 -11.71 1.57 14.87
C ALA A 53 -11.50 3.00 15.41
N ARG A 54 -10.96 3.14 16.64
CA ARG A 54 -10.61 4.45 17.22
C ARG A 54 -9.50 5.15 16.43
N GLU A 55 -8.42 4.46 16.09
CA GLU A 55 -7.35 5.07 15.29
C GLU A 55 -7.83 5.47 13.89
N ARG A 56 -8.67 4.65 13.24
CA ARG A 56 -9.27 5.00 11.95
C ARG A 56 -10.18 6.23 12.05
N ARG A 57 -10.94 6.38 13.15
CA ARG A 57 -11.75 7.57 13.41
C ARG A 57 -10.91 8.83 13.65
N ARG A 58 -9.69 8.71 14.19
CA ARG A 58 -8.78 9.86 14.35
C ARG A 58 -8.25 10.41 13.03
N LEU A 59 -8.23 9.60 11.98
CA LEU A 59 -7.84 10.04 10.63
C LEU A 59 -8.95 10.86 9.96
N ILE A 60 -10.16 10.83 10.50
CA ILE A 60 -11.31 11.60 10.01
C ILE A 60 -11.37 12.89 10.83
N ASP A 61 -11.52 14.04 10.16
CA ASP A 61 -11.67 15.31 10.86
C ASP A 61 -12.87 15.23 11.82
N SER A 62 -12.62 15.50 13.10
CA SER A 62 -13.64 15.54 14.15
C SER A 62 -14.81 16.50 13.86
N ARG A 63 -14.60 17.48 12.97
CA ARG A 63 -15.61 18.45 12.52
C ARG A 63 -16.45 17.92 11.36
N ASP A 64 -16.02 16.86 10.67
CA ASP A 64 -16.77 16.23 9.59
C ASP A 64 -17.61 15.06 10.12
N GLY A 65 -18.70 15.40 10.81
CA GLY A 65 -19.62 14.44 11.42
C GLY A 65 -20.31 13.48 10.42
N LEU A 66 -20.22 13.76 9.11
CA LEU A 66 -20.81 12.95 8.05
C LEU A 66 -19.79 12.11 7.28
N ALA A 67 -18.48 12.26 7.54
CA ALA A 67 -17.44 11.54 6.80
C ALA A 67 -17.65 10.01 6.80
N LEU A 68 -18.08 9.44 7.92
CA LEU A 68 -18.35 8.01 8.04
C LEU A 68 -19.61 7.59 7.25
N GLU A 69 -20.64 8.43 7.17
CA GLU A 69 -21.85 8.17 6.39
C GLU A 69 -21.60 8.32 4.88
N ARG A 70 -20.70 9.21 4.48
CA ARG A 70 -20.26 9.36 3.07
C ARG A 70 -19.47 8.16 2.58
N ILE A 71 -18.53 7.67 3.40
CA ILE A 71 -17.74 6.46 3.12
C ILE A 71 -18.63 5.20 3.03
N MET A 72 -19.85 5.23 3.58
CA MET A 72 -20.70 4.05 3.73
C MET A 72 -22.14 4.26 3.23
N TRP A 73 -22.31 4.55 1.94
CA TRP A 73 -23.52 4.21 1.16
C TRP A 73 -24.60 5.30 0.94
N LYS A 74 -24.42 6.58 1.33
CA LYS A 74 -25.49 7.59 1.09
C LYS A 74 -25.10 8.86 0.34
N SER A 75 -23.83 9.26 0.29
CA SER A 75 -23.42 10.45 -0.46
C SER A 75 -21.91 10.46 -0.71
N ASP A 76 -21.48 10.44 -1.96
CA ASP A 76 -20.07 10.60 -2.35
C ASP A 76 -19.65 12.08 -2.45
N LEU A 77 -20.44 12.99 -1.88
CA LEU A 77 -20.17 14.42 -1.91
C LEU A 77 -19.10 14.77 -0.88
N PHE A 78 -17.87 14.95 -1.34
CA PHE A 78 -16.77 15.49 -0.55
C PHE A 78 -16.63 17.01 -0.75
N PRO A 79 -16.20 17.75 0.28
CA PRO A 79 -15.82 19.15 0.10
C PRO A 79 -14.65 19.25 -0.88
N ILE A 80 -14.54 20.38 -1.59
CA ILE A 80 -13.45 20.64 -2.54
C ILE A 80 -12.06 20.46 -1.91
N ALA A 81 -11.93 20.74 -0.60
CA ALA A 81 -10.72 20.53 0.18
C ALA A 81 -10.18 19.09 0.09
N HIS A 82 -11.04 18.09 -0.11
CA HIS A 82 -10.60 16.71 -0.30
C HIS A 82 -9.70 16.54 -1.55
N LEU A 83 -10.02 17.24 -2.64
CA LEU A 83 -9.21 17.24 -3.86
C LEU A 83 -7.89 17.98 -3.64
N GLU A 84 -7.92 19.13 -2.96
CA GLU A 84 -6.72 19.91 -2.63
C GLU A 84 -5.75 19.14 -1.72
N GLU A 85 -6.28 18.49 -0.68
CA GLU A 85 -5.51 17.60 0.20
C GLU A 85 -4.96 16.40 -0.57
N GLY A 86 -5.77 15.80 -1.44
CA GLY A 86 -5.34 14.71 -2.33
C GLY A 86 -4.17 15.12 -3.22
N LEU A 87 -4.19 16.32 -3.80
CA LEU A 87 -3.08 16.86 -4.58
C LEU A 87 -1.83 17.09 -3.73
N CYS A 88 -1.98 17.60 -2.50
CA CYS A 88 -0.86 17.83 -1.60
C CYS A 88 -0.19 16.53 -1.16
N VAL A 89 -0.98 15.56 -0.69
CA VAL A 89 -0.48 14.24 -0.25
C VAL A 89 0.03 13.42 -1.43
N GLY A 90 -0.61 13.55 -2.59
CA GLY A 90 -0.23 12.88 -3.84
C GLY A 90 1.21 13.15 -4.27
N ARG A 91 1.78 14.31 -3.92
CA ARG A 91 3.20 14.63 -4.18
C ARG A 91 4.19 13.69 -3.51
N SER A 92 3.78 13.02 -2.43
CA SER A 92 4.59 12.00 -1.75
C SER A 92 4.53 10.64 -2.43
N VAL A 93 3.58 10.44 -3.36
CA VAL A 93 3.35 9.18 -4.07
C VAL A 93 4.10 9.20 -5.39
N CYS A 94 4.68 8.07 -5.78
CA CYS A 94 5.40 7.91 -7.04
C CYS A 94 5.01 6.63 -7.77
N ARG A 95 5.12 6.66 -9.10
CA ARG A 95 5.19 5.44 -9.91
C ARG A 95 6.59 4.87 -9.85
N ILE A 96 6.73 3.59 -9.56
CA ILE A 96 8.00 2.87 -9.63
C ILE A 96 8.07 2.20 -10.99
N GLU A 97 9.08 2.55 -11.78
CA GLU A 97 9.42 1.87 -13.03
C GLU A 97 10.46 0.80 -12.73
N ILE A 98 10.03 -0.47 -12.80
CA ILE A 98 10.86 -1.62 -12.47
C ILE A 98 11.73 -1.94 -13.68
N ARG A 99 13.05 -2.00 -13.50
CA ARG A 99 14.00 -2.20 -14.61
C ARG A 99 14.97 -3.35 -14.36
N ASP A 100 15.47 -3.92 -15.45
CA ASP A 100 16.61 -4.84 -15.41
C ASP A 100 17.96 -4.09 -15.40
N GLY A 101 19.06 -4.84 -15.23
CA GLY A 101 20.41 -4.27 -15.20
C GLY A 101 20.91 -3.68 -16.53
N ILE A 102 20.15 -3.82 -17.62
CA ILE A 102 20.43 -3.24 -18.95
C ILE A 102 19.48 -2.06 -19.22
N GLY A 103 18.62 -1.71 -18.25
CA GLY A 103 17.71 -0.57 -18.31
C GLY A 103 16.35 -0.85 -18.99
N ARG A 104 16.01 -2.12 -19.27
CA ARG A 104 14.70 -2.47 -19.84
C ARG A 104 13.62 -2.41 -18.78
N VAL A 105 12.46 -1.87 -19.13
CA VAL A 105 11.28 -1.84 -18.25
C VAL A 105 10.67 -3.23 -18.16
N LEU A 106 10.64 -3.77 -16.95
CA LEU A 106 10.03 -5.06 -16.61
C LEU A 106 8.59 -4.90 -16.11
N GLY A 107 8.26 -3.75 -15.52
CA GLY A 107 6.92 -3.49 -14.99
C GLY A 107 6.81 -2.18 -14.24
N HIS A 108 5.67 -2.01 -13.57
CA HIS A 108 5.37 -0.81 -12.79
C HIS A 108 4.80 -1.17 -11.42
N GLY A 109 5.02 -0.30 -10.45
CA GLY A 109 4.37 -0.34 -9.14
C GLY A 109 4.18 1.05 -8.56
N THR A 110 3.78 1.11 -7.31
CA THR A 110 3.54 2.36 -6.57
C THR A 110 4.40 2.37 -5.32
N GLY A 111 4.95 3.54 -4.99
CA GLY A 111 5.61 3.80 -3.73
C GLY A 111 5.19 5.16 -3.17
N PHE A 112 5.54 5.41 -1.91
CA PHE A 112 5.35 6.73 -1.31
C PHE A 112 6.41 7.04 -0.26
N LEU A 113 6.70 8.32 -0.06
CA LEU A 113 7.64 8.79 0.93
C LEU A 113 7.02 8.72 2.33
N VAL A 114 7.72 8.07 3.27
CA VAL A 114 7.42 8.10 4.71
C VAL A 114 8.32 9.07 5.48
N SER A 115 9.36 9.57 4.80
CA SER A 115 10.22 10.67 5.24
C SER A 115 10.87 11.32 4.01
N PRO A 116 11.57 12.45 4.13
CA PRO A 116 12.24 13.11 2.99
C PRO A 116 13.22 12.21 2.22
N SER A 117 13.72 11.12 2.82
CA SER A 117 14.72 10.23 2.22
C SER A 117 14.37 8.74 2.31
N VAL A 118 13.14 8.38 2.69
CA VAL A 118 12.71 6.98 2.82
C VAL A 118 11.45 6.77 2.00
N LEU A 119 11.59 5.97 0.94
CA LEU A 119 10.50 5.51 0.10
C LEU A 119 10.04 4.12 0.57
N MET A 120 8.73 3.93 0.69
CA MET A 120 8.12 2.65 1.02
C MET A 120 7.29 2.13 -0.16
N THR A 121 7.39 0.83 -0.43
CA THR A 121 6.56 0.10 -1.41
C THR A 121 6.32 -1.32 -0.92
N ASN A 122 5.47 -2.06 -1.64
CA ASN A 122 5.27 -3.48 -1.37
C ASN A 122 6.48 -4.29 -1.83
N ASN A 123 6.82 -5.35 -1.08
CA ASN A 123 7.95 -6.23 -1.42
C ASN A 123 7.81 -6.88 -2.81
N HIS A 124 6.60 -7.16 -3.30
CA HIS A 124 6.44 -7.74 -4.64
C HIS A 124 6.77 -6.74 -5.77
N VAL A 125 6.87 -5.44 -5.47
CA VAL A 125 7.26 -4.40 -6.43
C VAL A 125 8.79 -4.36 -6.54
N LEU A 126 9.49 -4.32 -5.40
CA LEU A 126 10.95 -4.35 -5.31
C LEU A 126 11.37 -5.47 -4.35
N PRO A 127 11.49 -6.72 -4.83
CA PRO A 127 11.69 -7.89 -3.96
C PRO A 127 13.10 -7.96 -3.38
N ASP A 128 14.08 -7.37 -4.07
CA ASP A 128 15.48 -7.46 -3.71
C ASP A 128 16.23 -6.14 -3.98
N ALA A 129 17.44 -6.03 -3.43
CA ALA A 129 18.26 -4.83 -3.53
C ALA A 129 18.75 -4.53 -4.95
N ASP A 130 18.91 -5.55 -5.81
CA ASP A 130 19.33 -5.36 -7.20
C ASP A 130 18.16 -4.73 -7.98
N SER A 131 16.93 -5.27 -7.83
CA SER A 131 15.70 -4.70 -8.37
C SER A 131 15.49 -3.25 -7.94
N ALA A 132 15.67 -2.95 -6.64
CA ALA A 132 15.55 -1.59 -6.13
C ALA A 132 16.59 -0.62 -6.72
N ARG A 133 17.82 -1.08 -6.94
CA ARG A 133 18.92 -0.27 -7.48
C ARG A 133 18.72 0.13 -8.94
N GLN A 134 18.12 -0.75 -9.75
CA GLN A 134 17.91 -0.50 -11.18
C GLN A 134 16.62 0.27 -11.47
N SER A 135 15.65 0.21 -10.56
CA SER A 135 14.35 0.83 -10.72
C SER A 135 14.37 2.33 -10.50
N LEU A 136 13.39 3.04 -11.06
CA LEU A 136 13.24 4.49 -10.89
C LEU A 136 11.92 4.84 -10.21
N ALA A 137 11.98 5.79 -9.28
CA ALA A 137 10.79 6.42 -8.69
C ALA A 137 10.45 7.71 -9.45
N GLN A 138 9.29 7.75 -10.09
CA GLN A 138 8.76 8.87 -10.85
C GLN A 138 7.69 9.59 -10.03
N PHE A 139 8.07 10.72 -9.46
CA PHE A 139 7.14 11.63 -8.78
C PHE A 139 6.43 12.54 -9.77
N ASN A 140 5.25 13.03 -9.40
CA ASN A 140 4.40 13.87 -10.24
C ASN A 140 4.10 13.21 -11.61
N TYR A 141 3.98 11.87 -11.63
CA TYR A 141 3.53 11.14 -12.80
C TYR A 141 2.00 11.14 -12.81
N GLU A 142 1.43 12.01 -13.64
CA GLU A 142 0.00 12.18 -13.83
C GLU A 142 -0.33 12.31 -15.32
N ASN A 143 -1.52 11.87 -15.70
CA ASN A 143 -2.06 12.16 -17.02
C ASN A 143 -2.59 13.60 -16.99
N ASP A 144 -2.25 14.38 -18.02
CA ASP A 144 -2.80 15.72 -18.17
C ASP A 144 -4.22 15.67 -18.79
N MET A 145 -4.79 16.85 -18.99
CA MET A 145 -6.14 17.01 -19.56
C MET A 145 -6.23 16.61 -21.05
N ASN A 146 -5.11 16.29 -21.71
CA ASN A 146 -5.03 16.00 -23.14
C ASN A 146 -4.83 14.50 -23.44
N LEU A 147 -5.21 13.62 -22.52
CA LEU A 147 -5.19 12.18 -22.76
C LEU A 147 -6.21 11.79 -23.85
N MET A 148 -5.77 11.79 -25.11
CA MET A 148 -6.46 11.20 -26.27
C MET A 148 -5.96 9.78 -26.52
#